data_AF-A0A6B0WU69-F1
#
_entry.id   AF-A0A6B0WU69-F1
#
_cell.length_a   1.000
_cell.length_b   1.000
_cell.length_c   1.000
_cell.angle_alpha   90.00
_cell.angle_beta   90.00
_cell.angle_gamma   90.00
#
_symmetry.space_group_name_H-M   'P 1'
#
loop_
_entity.id
_entity.type
_entity.pdbx_description
1 polymer ?
#
loop_
_entity_poly.entity_id
_entity_poly.type
_entity_poly.pdbx_seq_one_letter_code
_entity_poly.pdbx_strand_id
1 'polypeptide(L)'
;LAMLAALLGKNPEGLYFFEEIDTGIHPVRLHLLMDLIERQTEKQGIQVITTTHAPTLLTVMNDQTFENTSVVCRLEDSSDAIIRPVAELPNVRELRQGQGLGRLHESGWMENALYFTEDYDEVEDNS
;
A
#
# COMPACT_ATOMS: atom_id res chain seq x y z
N LEU A 1 -7.39 -3.47 18.26
CA LEU A 1 -7.72 -2.63 19.43
C LEU A 1 -6.50 -1.85 19.95
N ALA A 2 -5.33 -2.48 20.12
CA ALA A 2 -4.11 -1.77 20.55
C ALA A 2 -3.64 -0.65 19.61
N MET A 3 -3.65 -0.85 18.29
CA MET A 3 -3.24 0.18 17.30
C MET A 3 -4.08 1.46 17.40
N LEU A 4 -5.41 1.33 17.45
CA LEU A 4 -6.30 2.47 17.62
C LEU A 4 -6.12 3.16 18.97
N ALA A 5 -5.82 2.40 20.04
CA ALA A 5 -5.52 2.98 21.34
C ALA A 5 -4.22 3.82 21.31
N ALA A 6 -3.22 3.39 20.54
CA ALA A 6 -1.99 4.16 20.33
C ALA A 6 -2.23 5.45 19.54
N LEU A 7 -3.08 5.39 18.51
CA LEU A 7 -3.40 6.54 17.64
C LEU A 7 -4.34 7.56 18.28
N LEU A 8 -5.29 7.10 19.12
CA LEU A 8 -6.32 7.93 19.77
C LEU A 8 -5.94 8.33 21.20
N GLY A 9 -4.71 8.04 21.63
CA GLY A 9 -4.19 8.41 22.94
C GLY A 9 -4.15 9.93 23.15
N LYS A 10 -4.07 10.37 24.41
CA LYS A 10 -4.06 11.80 24.76
C LYS A 10 -2.81 12.56 24.27
N ASN A 11 -1.71 11.85 24.09
CA ASN A 11 -0.44 12.38 23.59
C ASN A 11 -0.03 11.54 22.37
N PRO A 12 -0.58 11.84 21.17
CA PRO A 12 -0.17 11.12 19.97
C PRO A 12 1.28 11.45 19.62
N GLU A 13 2.03 10.43 19.24
CA GLU A 13 3.36 10.59 18.64
C GLU A 13 3.22 11.12 17.20
N GLY A 14 4.27 11.75 16.68
CA GLY A 14 4.23 12.30 15.32
C GLY A 14 4.22 11.24 14.20
N LEU A 15 4.75 10.04 14.48
CA LEU A 15 4.91 8.95 13.51
C LEU A 15 4.61 7.60 14.15
N TYR A 16 3.84 6.77 13.43
CA TYR A 16 3.56 5.38 13.78
C TYR A 16 3.93 4.44 12.63
N PHE A 17 4.48 3.29 12.96
CA PHE A 17 4.75 2.21 12.02
C PHE A 17 4.08 0.92 12.48
N PHE A 18 3.30 0.29 11.59
CA PHE A 18 2.61 -0.97 11.86
C PHE A 18 2.91 -1.99 10.75
N GLU A 19 3.54 -3.10 11.10
CA GLU A 19 3.72 -4.21 10.15
C GLU A 19 2.50 -5.13 10.14
N GLU A 20 2.20 -5.65 8.95
CA GLU A 20 1.10 -6.59 8.70
C GLU A 20 -0.17 -6.20 9.46
N ILE A 21 -0.63 -4.98 9.22
CA ILE A 21 -1.75 -4.37 9.95
C ILE A 21 -3.05 -5.19 9.88
N ASP A 22 -3.15 -6.07 8.89
CA ASP A 22 -4.25 -6.99 8.64
C ASP A 22 -4.17 -8.32 9.42
N THR A 23 -3.02 -8.67 10.01
CA THR A 23 -2.81 -9.98 10.64
C THR A 23 -3.77 -10.23 11.81
N GLY A 24 -4.57 -11.31 11.68
CA GLY A 24 -5.55 -11.73 12.68
C GLY A 24 -6.80 -10.83 12.77
N ILE A 25 -6.98 -9.89 11.83
CA ILE A 25 -8.12 -8.98 11.79
C ILE A 25 -9.16 -9.47 10.78
N HIS A 26 -10.39 -9.63 11.24
CA HIS A 26 -11.51 -9.96 10.34
C HIS A 26 -11.72 -8.84 9.30
N PRO A 27 -11.98 -9.13 8.00
CA PRO A 27 -12.08 -8.14 6.91
C PRO A 27 -12.92 -6.90 7.22
N VAL A 28 -14.11 -7.10 7.79
CA VAL A 28 -15.02 -6.00 8.20
C VAL A 28 -14.37 -5.03 9.20
N ARG A 29 -13.53 -5.52 10.11
CA ARG A 29 -12.82 -4.69 11.10
C ARG A 29 -11.62 -3.99 10.48
N LEU A 30 -11.04 -4.55 9.43
CA LEU A 30 -9.92 -3.95 8.69
C LEU A 30 -10.37 -2.67 7.98
N HIS A 31 -11.55 -2.68 7.36
CA HIS A 31 -12.17 -1.47 6.79
C HIS A 31 -12.33 -0.37 7.84
N LEU A 32 -12.91 -0.69 9.00
CA LEU A 32 -13.08 0.29 10.08
C LEU A 32 -11.72 0.81 10.60
N LEU A 33 -10.73 -0.06 10.73
CA LEU A 33 -9.38 0.32 11.14
C LEU A 33 -8.77 1.31 10.14
N MET A 34 -8.88 1.02 8.84
CA MET A 34 -8.38 1.88 7.78
C MET A 34 -9.05 3.25 7.79
N ASP A 35 -10.39 3.29 7.84
CA ASP A 35 -11.16 4.54 7.94
C ASP A 35 -10.72 5.41 9.12
N LEU A 36 -10.45 4.78 10.26
CA LEU A 36 -10.04 5.49 11.48
C LEU A 36 -8.61 6.02 11.37
N ILE A 37 -7.70 5.26 10.76
CA ILE A 37 -6.32 5.69 10.51
C ILE A 37 -6.32 6.90 9.58
N GLU A 38 -7.00 6.79 8.43
CA GLU A 38 -7.06 7.86 7.42
C GLU A 38 -7.61 9.16 8.04
N ARG A 39 -8.74 9.09 8.74
CA ARG A 39 -9.33 10.25 9.44
C ARG A 39 -8.40 10.85 10.50
N GLN A 40 -7.59 10.03 11.15
CA GLN A 40 -6.69 10.48 12.19
C GLN A 40 -5.47 11.19 11.59
N THR A 41 -4.90 10.63 10.52
CA THR A 41 -3.80 11.24 9.77
C THR A 41 -4.19 12.59 9.16
N GLU A 42 -5.44 12.75 8.72
CA GLU A 42 -5.96 14.03 8.21
C GLU A 42 -6.10 15.10 9.31
N LYS A 43 -6.39 14.71 10.55
CA LYS A 43 -6.78 15.63 11.63
C LYS A 43 -5.65 16.04 12.57
N GLN A 44 -4.75 15.12 12.91
CA GLN A 44 -3.88 15.27 14.08
C GLN A 44 -2.41 15.54 13.77
N GLY A 45 -2.05 15.73 12.48
CA GLY A 45 -0.66 15.93 12.09
C GLY A 45 0.22 14.72 12.40
N ILE A 46 -0.39 13.53 12.47
CA ILE A 46 0.31 12.27 12.67
C ILE A 46 0.55 11.60 11.32
N GLN A 47 1.71 10.99 11.16
CA GLN A 47 2.03 10.13 10.02
C GLN A 47 1.88 8.67 10.45
N VAL A 48 1.25 7.85 9.61
CA VAL A 48 1.14 6.41 9.82
C VAL A 48 1.70 5.71 8.60
N ILE A 49 2.67 4.82 8.82
CA ILE A 49 3.24 3.95 7.81
C ILE A 49 2.82 2.52 8.15
N THR A 50 2.30 1.80 7.16
CA THR A 50 1.82 0.43 7.35
C THR A 50 2.36 -0.49 6.27
N THR A 51 2.60 -1.76 6.60
CA THR A 51 2.79 -2.82 5.62
C THR A 51 1.59 -3.76 5.62
N THR A 52 1.28 -4.33 4.45
CA THR A 52 0.20 -5.30 4.29
C THR A 52 0.47 -6.19 3.10
N HIS A 53 0.03 -7.44 3.20
CA HIS A 53 -0.10 -8.35 2.06
C HIS A 53 -1.58 -8.63 1.76
N ALA A 54 -2.52 -8.00 2.48
CA ALA A 54 -3.95 -8.27 2.32
C ALA A 54 -4.54 -7.50 1.13
N PRO A 55 -5.07 -8.20 0.11
CA PRO A 55 -5.81 -7.57 -0.98
C PRO A 55 -7.03 -6.77 -0.50
N THR A 56 -7.61 -7.19 0.62
CA THR A 56 -8.76 -6.51 1.23
C THR A 56 -8.41 -5.07 1.62
N LEU A 57 -7.21 -4.81 2.14
CA LEU A 57 -6.81 -3.46 2.54
C LEU A 57 -6.68 -2.54 1.32
N LEU A 58 -6.03 -3.04 0.27
CA LEU A 58 -5.89 -2.35 -1.02
C LEU A 58 -7.23 -2.01 -1.69
N THR A 59 -8.29 -2.74 -1.33
CA THR A 59 -9.64 -2.52 -1.85
C THR A 59 -10.39 -1.41 -1.12
N VAL A 60 -10.10 -1.20 0.17
CA VAL A 60 -10.87 -0.27 1.02
C VAL A 60 -10.20 1.08 1.23
N MET A 61 -8.92 1.21 0.90
CA MET A 61 -8.19 2.47 1.06
C MET A 61 -8.71 3.59 0.14
N ASN A 62 -8.63 4.81 0.64
CA ASN A 62 -9.06 5.99 -0.11
C ASN A 62 -8.01 6.43 -1.17
N ASP A 63 -8.36 7.45 -1.96
CA ASP A 63 -7.49 7.96 -3.02
C ASP A 63 -6.18 8.56 -2.49
N GLN A 64 -6.22 9.27 -1.36
CA GLN A 64 -5.01 9.82 -0.75
C GLN A 64 -4.05 8.72 -0.30
N THR A 65 -4.55 7.66 0.34
CA THR A 65 -3.73 6.50 0.71
C THR A 65 -3.18 5.82 -0.54
N PHE A 66 -4.00 5.68 -1.59
CA PHE A 66 -3.54 5.12 -2.87
C PHE A 66 -2.35 5.90 -3.46
N GLU A 67 -2.40 7.24 -3.46
CA GLU A 67 -1.27 8.07 -3.94
C GLU A 67 0.01 7.89 -3.10
N ASN A 68 -0.13 7.46 -1.84
CA ASN A 68 0.97 7.25 -0.90
C ASN A 68 1.31 5.77 -0.68
N THR A 69 0.83 4.88 -1.56
CA THR A 69 1.10 3.44 -1.49
C THR A 69 2.24 3.09 -2.43
N SER A 70 3.23 2.37 -1.91
CA SER A 70 4.30 1.76 -2.71
C SER A 70 4.18 0.25 -2.69
N VAL A 71 4.47 -0.37 -3.83
CA VAL A 71 4.65 -1.82 -3.93
C VAL A 71 6.12 -2.13 -3.69
N VAL A 72 6.36 -3.19 -2.93
CA VAL A 72 7.69 -3.73 -2.66
C VAL A 72 7.72 -5.15 -3.20
N CYS A 73 8.61 -5.43 -4.15
CA CYS A 73 8.77 -6.76 -4.73
C CYS A 73 10.24 -7.11 -4.89
N ARG A 74 10.54 -8.41 -4.96
CA ARG A 74 11.83 -8.92 -5.45
C ARG A 74 11.55 -9.69 -6.72
N LEU A 75 12.19 -9.31 -7.82
CA LEU A 75 12.09 -10.02 -9.09
C LEU A 75 12.87 -11.33 -9.02
N GLU A 76 12.45 -12.36 -9.77
CA GLU A 76 13.01 -13.72 -9.67
C GLU A 76 14.52 -13.76 -9.96
N ASP A 77 14.99 -12.90 -10.86
CA ASP A 77 16.40 -12.84 -11.30
C ASP A 77 17.23 -11.75 -10.62
N SER A 78 16.65 -10.99 -9.67
CA SER A 78 17.33 -9.92 -8.95
C SER A 78 17.54 -10.25 -7.46
N SER A 79 18.73 -9.92 -6.94
CA SER A 79 19.00 -10.02 -5.51
C SER A 79 18.34 -8.91 -4.70
N ASP A 80 17.92 -7.84 -5.37
CA ASP A 80 17.54 -6.59 -4.73
C ASP A 80 16.02 -6.42 -4.71
N ALA A 81 15.52 -5.75 -3.68
CA ALA A 81 14.12 -5.39 -3.58
C ALA A 81 13.88 -4.07 -4.29
N ILE A 82 12.87 -4.05 -5.15
CA ILE A 82 12.41 -2.86 -5.85
C ILE A 82 11.24 -2.27 -5.06
N ILE A 83 11.25 -0.95 -4.92
CA ILE A 83 10.18 -0.18 -4.29
C ILE A 83 9.74 0.89 -5.27
N ARG A 84 8.47 0.84 -5.67
CA ARG A 84 7.90 1.81 -6.62
C ARG A 84 6.54 2.31 -6.13
N PRO A 85 6.21 3.60 -6.31
CA PRO A 85 4.86 4.09 -6.05
C PRO A 85 3.85 3.35 -6.93
N VAL A 86 2.79 2.81 -6.32
CA VAL A 86 1.75 2.08 -7.07
C VAL A 86 1.10 3.00 -8.10
N ALA A 87 0.94 4.28 -7.79
CA ALA A 87 0.37 5.29 -8.67
C ALA A 87 1.18 5.54 -9.96
N GLU A 88 2.45 5.12 -10.00
CA GLU A 88 3.33 5.23 -11.17
C GLU A 88 3.29 3.97 -12.05
N LEU A 89 2.60 2.91 -11.63
CA LEU A 89 2.46 1.69 -12.43
C LEU A 89 1.59 1.94 -13.68
N PRO A 90 1.90 1.31 -14.81
CA PRO A 90 1.22 1.54 -16.08
C PRO A 90 -0.28 1.24 -15.98
N ASN A 91 -1.14 2.16 -16.43
CA ASN A 91 -2.60 2.01 -16.48
C ASN A 91 -3.30 1.71 -15.12
N VAL A 92 -2.58 1.81 -14.00
CA VAL A 92 -3.10 1.41 -12.68
C VAL A 92 -4.36 2.14 -12.27
N ARG A 93 -4.49 3.42 -12.64
CA ARG A 93 -5.64 4.27 -12.27
C ARG A 93 -6.92 3.80 -12.95
N GLU A 94 -6.84 3.48 -14.25
CA GLU A 94 -7.96 2.93 -15.02
C GLU A 94 -8.32 1.52 -14.52
N LEU A 95 -7.31 0.68 -14.34
CA LEU A 95 -7.49 -0.70 -13.87
C LEU A 95 -8.09 -0.74 -12.45
N ARG A 96 -7.67 0.16 -11.55
CA ARG A 96 -8.24 0.30 -10.21
C ARG A 96 -9.73 0.64 -10.27
N GLN A 97 -10.16 1.51 -11.17
CA GLN A 97 -11.58 1.88 -11.30
C GLN A 97 -12.44 0.72 -11.82
N GLY A 98 -11.94 -0.08 -12.76
CA GLY A 98 -12.70 -1.20 -13.33
C GLY A 98 -12.66 -2.47 -12.47
N GLN A 99 -11.48 -2.84 -11.98
CA GLN A 99 -11.23 -4.13 -11.32
C GLN A 99 -11.00 -4.00 -9.81
N GLY A 100 -10.59 -2.83 -9.31
CA GLY A 100 -10.19 -2.65 -7.91
C GLY A 100 -8.77 -3.15 -7.66
N LEU A 101 -8.04 -2.45 -6.81
CA LEU A 101 -6.61 -2.70 -6.62
C LEU A 101 -6.31 -4.05 -5.95
N GLY A 102 -7.17 -4.51 -5.03
CA GLY A 102 -7.00 -5.81 -4.39
C GLY A 102 -7.00 -6.98 -5.39
N ARG A 103 -7.90 -6.96 -6.38
CA ARG A 103 -7.94 -8.00 -7.42
C ARG A 103 -6.73 -7.96 -8.34
N LEU A 104 -6.21 -6.77 -8.65
CA LEU A 104 -4.96 -6.65 -9.41
C LEU A 104 -3.81 -7.29 -8.65
N HIS A 105 -3.70 -7.03 -7.35
CA HIS A 105 -2.69 -7.67 -6.50
C HIS A 105 -2.84 -9.21 -6.47
N GLU A 106 -4.05 -9.73 -6.29
CA GLU A 106 -4.32 -11.19 -6.28
C GLU A 106 -3.97 -11.88 -7.60
N SER A 107 -4.08 -11.17 -8.73
CA SER A 107 -3.72 -11.69 -10.05
C SER A 107 -2.22 -11.71 -10.35
N GLY A 108 -1.38 -11.17 -9.46
CA GLY A 108 0.05 -10.97 -9.70
C GLY A 108 0.34 -9.84 -10.69
N TRP A 109 -0.62 -8.92 -10.92
CA TRP A 109 -0.47 -7.89 -11.93
C TRP A 109 0.62 -6.87 -11.58
N MET A 110 0.78 -6.55 -10.30
CA MET A 110 1.76 -5.54 -9.85
C MET A 110 3.20 -6.01 -10.10
N GLU A 111 3.47 -7.28 -9.81
CA GLU A 111 4.76 -7.93 -10.02
C GLU A 111 5.11 -7.98 -11.51
N ASN A 112 4.14 -8.36 -12.35
CA ASN A 112 4.30 -8.32 -13.80
C ASN A 112 4.55 -6.90 -14.31
N ALA A 113 3.79 -5.91 -13.83
CA ALA A 113 3.96 -4.51 -14.22
C ALA A 113 5.35 -3.98 -13.87
N LEU A 114 5.88 -4.36 -12.70
CA LEU A 114 7.22 -4.00 -12.26
C LEU A 114 8.30 -4.66 -13.11
N TYR A 115 8.21 -5.98 -13.34
CA TYR A 115 9.15 -6.71 -14.18
C TYR A 115 9.31 -6.06 -15.55
N PHE A 116 8.19 -5.75 -16.22
CA PHE A 116 8.26 -5.12 -17.53
C PHE A 116 8.77 -3.68 -17.49
N THR A 117 8.60 -2.93 -16.39
CA THR A 117 9.06 -1.53 -16.32
C THR A 117 10.57 -1.46 -16.04
N GLU A 118 11.09 -2.31 -15.16
CA GLU A 118 12.53 -2.37 -14.87
C GLU A 118 13.35 -2.80 -16.09
N ASP A 119 12.86 -3.76 -16.88
CA ASP A 119 13.48 -4.17 -18.14
C ASP A 119 13.63 -2.99 -19.14
N TYR A 120 12.73 -1.99 -19.11
CA TYR A 120 12.87 -0.80 -19.97
C TYR A 120 13.85 0.22 -19.40
N ASP A 121 13.86 0.42 -18.08
CA ASP A 121 14.74 1.39 -17.41
C ASP A 121 16.22 0.96 -17.51
N GLU A 122 16.53 -0.36 -17.43
CA GLU A 122 17.90 -0.87 -17.63
C GLU A 122 18.44 -0.70 -19.07
N VAL A 123 17.55 -0.63 -20.06
CA VAL A 123 17.91 -0.47 -21.48
C VAL A 123 18.19 1.00 -21.81
N GLU A 124 17.47 1.94 -21.18
CA GLU A 124 17.74 3.38 -21.33
C GLU A 124 19.03 3.81 -20.63
N ASP A 125 19.39 3.24 -19.47
CA ASP A 125 20.61 3.61 -18.74
C ASP A 125 21.92 3.08 -19.38
N ASN A 126 21.80 2.16 -20.35
CA ASN A 126 22.92 1.61 -21.14
C ASN A 126 23.07 2.20 -22.56
N SER A 127 22.31 3.25 -22.90
CA SER A 127 22.26 3.84 -24.26
C SER A 127 22.93 5.22 -24.38
#